data_AF-M9SAY0-F1
#
_entry.id   AF-M9SAY0-F1
#
_cell.length_a   1.000
_cell.length_b   1.000
_cell.length_c   1.000
_cell.angle_alpha   90.00
_cell.angle_beta   90.00
_cell.angle_gamma   90.00
#
_symmetry.space_group_name_H-M   'P 1'
#
loop_
_entity.id
_entity.type
_entity.pdbx_description
1 polymer ?
#
loop_
_entity_poly.entity_id
_entity_poly.type
_entity_poly.pdbx_seq_one_letter_code
_entity_poly.pdbx_strand_id
1 'polypeptide(L)'
;MADEMTVTELEERIESCRNRIRSAEAAIAERPDSSRAQTLNISIRPIRAELAELEHRLEEARKKEPEDPREEKIRKELEKNQAELDDIEEKLHGETDPIKVNNLTVSKRFLQMERNQLLIRLTNGGQAEETEDEEVAGLRKANEAKTRIIEDQNAKIEALRKELASAKAALGNPEDGVSCDETRVTVTAGRLNSIQNEARRLGAENYDLRSEISELKKQADMMHRNIGELTCHCRESEDHVRELEERCRALSGQLETSVRRLREAENEIKGLREYIAGSR
;
A
#
# COMPACT_ATOMS: atom_id res chain seq x y z
N MET A 1 -5.82 57.92 -54.52
CA MET A 1 -5.79 56.53 -54.02
C MET A 1 -6.64 56.52 -52.77
N ALA A 2 -7.92 56.20 -52.91
CA ALA A 2 -8.81 55.99 -51.77
C ALA A 2 -8.66 54.53 -51.38
N ASP A 3 -8.37 54.25 -50.11
CA ASP A 3 -8.23 52.89 -49.59
C ASP A 3 -9.47 52.06 -49.97
N GLU A 4 -9.26 51.01 -50.76
CA GLU A 4 -10.26 49.97 -50.98
C GLU A 4 -10.39 49.18 -49.67
N MET A 5 -11.40 49.52 -48.87
CA MET A 5 -11.73 48.75 -47.67
C MET A 5 -12.15 47.34 -48.09
N THR A 6 -11.66 46.34 -47.37
CA THR A 6 -11.98 44.93 -47.61
C THR A 6 -13.45 44.63 -47.29
N VAL A 7 -14.01 43.55 -47.87
CA VAL A 7 -15.42 43.14 -47.64
C VAL A 7 -15.70 42.93 -46.16
N THR A 8 -14.75 42.36 -45.42
CA THR A 8 -14.85 42.17 -43.95
C THR A 8 -14.87 43.50 -43.20
N GLU A 9 -14.03 44.46 -43.59
CA GLU A 9 -14.01 45.79 -42.97
C GLU A 9 -15.29 46.60 -43.28
N LEU A 10 -15.87 46.42 -44.46
CA LEU A 10 -17.17 46.99 -44.83
C LEU A 10 -18.29 46.41 -43.96
N GLU A 11 -18.31 45.08 -43.75
CA GLU A 11 -19.31 44.40 -42.92
C GLU A 11 -19.25 44.85 -41.46
N GLU A 12 -18.06 44.91 -40.87
CA GLU A 12 -17.87 45.39 -39.49
C GLU A 12 -18.34 46.84 -39.32
N ARG A 13 -18.07 47.69 -40.30
CA ARG A 13 -18.44 49.11 -40.25
C ARG A 13 -19.94 49.31 -40.44
N ILE A 14 -20.58 48.52 -41.30
CA ILE A 14 -22.04 48.48 -41.43
C ILE A 14 -22.67 48.02 -40.11
N GLU A 15 -22.14 46.97 -39.47
CA GLU A 15 -22.66 46.47 -38.20
C GLU A 15 -22.55 47.52 -37.08
N SER A 16 -21.41 48.21 -37.00
CA SER A 16 -21.21 49.33 -36.08
C SER A 16 -22.23 50.46 -36.31
N CYS A 17 -22.47 50.86 -37.57
CA CYS A 17 -23.49 51.85 -37.92
C CYS A 17 -24.91 51.37 -37.55
N ARG A 18 -25.26 50.10 -37.82
CA ARG A 18 -26.55 49.49 -37.43
C ARG A 18 -26.74 49.49 -35.91
N ASN A 19 -25.70 49.20 -35.15
CA ASN A 19 -25.76 49.19 -33.68
C ASN A 19 -25.94 50.61 -33.12
N ARG A 20 -25.24 51.61 -33.69
CA ARG A 20 -25.41 53.03 -33.31
C ARG A 20 -26.82 53.54 -33.61
N ILE A 21 -27.38 53.20 -34.78
CA ILE A 21 -28.76 53.54 -35.13
C ILE A 21 -29.73 52.89 -34.16
N ARG A 22 -29.63 51.57 -33.93
CA ARG A 22 -30.50 50.84 -32.99
C ARG A 22 -30.46 51.42 -31.57
N SER A 23 -29.28 51.73 -31.06
CA SER A 23 -29.11 52.32 -29.73
C SER A 23 -29.74 53.71 -29.64
N ALA A 24 -29.55 54.55 -30.67
CA ALA A 24 -30.12 55.88 -30.71
C ALA A 24 -31.65 55.85 -30.90
N GLU A 25 -32.18 54.91 -31.69
CA GLU A 25 -33.63 54.68 -31.85
C GLU A 25 -34.28 54.19 -30.57
N ALA A 26 -33.65 53.26 -29.84
CA ALA A 26 -34.13 52.82 -28.53
C ALA A 26 -34.20 53.98 -27.53
N ALA A 27 -33.15 54.82 -27.48
CA ALA A 27 -33.11 56.00 -26.60
C ALA A 27 -34.15 57.06 -26.99
N ILE A 28 -34.51 57.18 -28.26
CA ILE A 28 -35.60 58.05 -28.72
C ILE A 28 -36.97 57.46 -28.33
N ALA A 29 -37.15 56.14 -28.51
CA ALA A 29 -38.40 55.46 -28.19
C ALA A 29 -38.75 55.51 -26.69
N GLU A 30 -37.74 55.48 -25.80
CA GLU A 30 -37.96 55.60 -24.36
C GLU A 30 -38.50 56.97 -23.94
N ARG A 31 -38.09 58.06 -24.60
CA ARG A 31 -38.47 59.45 -24.23
C ARG A 31 -38.56 60.35 -25.47
N PRO A 32 -39.65 60.26 -26.26
CA PRO A 32 -39.75 60.93 -27.56
C PRO A 32 -39.72 62.46 -27.48
N ASP A 33 -40.26 63.06 -26.41
CA ASP A 33 -40.39 64.52 -26.25
C ASP A 33 -39.17 65.17 -25.57
N SER A 34 -38.12 64.40 -25.28
CA SER A 34 -36.90 64.91 -24.66
C SER A 34 -36.04 65.71 -25.65
N SER A 35 -35.41 66.79 -25.18
CA SER A 35 -34.38 67.51 -25.96
C SER A 35 -33.26 66.58 -26.44
N ARG A 36 -32.97 65.52 -25.67
CA ARG A 36 -32.04 64.46 -26.02
C ARG A 36 -32.53 63.65 -27.22
N ALA A 37 -33.82 63.32 -27.29
CA ALA A 37 -34.40 62.59 -28.42
C ALA A 37 -34.43 63.46 -29.70
N GLN A 38 -34.68 64.76 -29.58
CA GLN A 38 -34.56 65.69 -30.70
C GLN A 38 -33.12 65.78 -31.23
N THR A 39 -32.14 65.85 -30.34
CA THR A 39 -30.72 65.86 -30.70
C THR A 39 -30.30 64.55 -31.36
N LEU A 40 -30.75 63.41 -30.82
CA LEU A 40 -30.47 62.09 -31.39
C LEU A 40 -31.11 61.94 -32.78
N ASN A 41 -32.35 62.40 -32.98
CA ASN A 41 -33.01 62.41 -34.29
C ASN A 41 -32.23 63.17 -35.36
N ILE A 42 -31.59 64.29 -35.00
CA ILE A 42 -30.72 65.04 -35.92
C ILE A 42 -29.46 64.22 -36.24
N SER A 43 -28.87 63.57 -35.23
CA SER A 43 -27.63 62.79 -35.38
C SER A 43 -27.80 61.43 -36.08
N ILE A 44 -29.00 60.83 -36.07
CA ILE A 44 -29.26 59.53 -36.73
C ILE A 44 -29.30 59.67 -38.25
N ARG A 45 -29.77 60.81 -38.79
CA ARG A 45 -29.86 61.04 -40.24
C ARG A 45 -28.52 60.86 -40.98
N PRO A 46 -27.40 61.49 -40.55
CA PRO A 46 -26.11 61.27 -41.20
C PRO A 46 -25.63 59.83 -41.04
N ILE A 47 -25.87 59.18 -39.89
CA ILE A 47 -25.47 57.77 -39.68
C ILE A 47 -26.25 56.82 -40.61
N ARG A 48 -27.53 57.09 -40.89
CA ARG A 48 -28.32 56.34 -41.88
C ARG A 48 -27.83 56.56 -43.31
N ALA A 49 -27.38 57.77 -43.64
CA ALA A 49 -26.80 58.06 -44.95
C ALA A 49 -25.45 57.33 -45.13
N GLU A 50 -24.60 57.35 -44.09
CA GLU A 50 -23.35 56.58 -44.05
C GLU A 50 -23.60 55.08 -44.18
N LEU A 51 -24.63 54.54 -43.51
CA LEU A 51 -25.01 53.14 -43.62
C LEU A 51 -25.43 52.78 -45.05
N ALA A 52 -26.27 53.59 -45.70
CA ALA A 52 -26.70 53.34 -47.08
C ALA A 52 -25.52 53.39 -48.07
N GLU A 53 -24.56 54.29 -47.85
CA GLU A 53 -23.34 54.37 -48.68
C GLU A 53 -22.46 53.13 -48.49
N LEU A 54 -22.27 52.68 -47.25
CA LEU A 54 -21.48 51.47 -46.96
C LEU A 54 -22.16 50.20 -47.51
N GLU A 55 -23.48 50.08 -47.41
CA GLU A 55 -24.24 48.95 -47.97
C GLU A 55 -24.11 48.89 -49.50
N HIS A 56 -24.17 50.03 -50.19
CA HIS A 56 -23.95 50.09 -51.64
C HIS A 56 -22.51 49.67 -52.01
N ARG A 57 -21.51 50.14 -51.26
CA ARG A 57 -20.11 49.75 -51.47
C ARG A 57 -19.87 48.26 -51.22
N LEU A 58 -20.53 47.67 -50.22
CA LEU A 58 -20.50 46.23 -49.98
C LEU A 58 -21.10 45.44 -51.14
N GLU A 59 -22.21 45.92 -51.71
CA GLU A 59 -22.84 45.28 -52.87
C GLU A 59 -21.93 45.34 -54.12
N GLU A 60 -21.27 46.47 -54.36
CA GLU A 60 -20.29 46.60 -55.44
C GLU A 60 -19.05 45.74 -55.23
N ALA A 61 -18.56 45.62 -54.00
CA ALA A 61 -17.42 44.78 -53.67
C ALA A 61 -17.75 43.29 -53.88
N ARG A 62 -18.93 42.84 -53.46
CA ARG A 62 -19.41 41.47 -53.69
C ARG A 62 -19.65 41.14 -55.17
N LYS A 63 -19.99 42.13 -56.01
CA LYS A 63 -20.07 41.94 -57.48
C LYS A 63 -18.70 41.84 -58.15
N LYS A 64 -17.64 42.33 -57.51
CA LYS A 64 -16.25 42.33 -58.03
C LYS A 64 -15.41 41.17 -57.49
N GLU A 65 -15.79 40.54 -56.39
CA GLU A 65 -15.16 39.30 -55.94
C GLU A 65 -15.59 38.13 -56.84
N PRO A 66 -14.66 37.50 -57.59
CA PRO A 66 -14.97 36.27 -58.29
C PRO A 66 -15.21 35.13 -57.29
N GLU A 67 -16.20 34.29 -57.57
CA GLU A 67 -16.46 33.04 -56.86
C GLU A 67 -15.19 32.15 -56.86
N ASP A 68 -14.69 31.87 -55.67
CA ASP A 68 -13.56 30.99 -55.31
C ASP A 68 -12.27 31.10 -56.16
N PRO A 69 -11.14 31.60 -55.60
CA PRO A 69 -9.85 31.66 -56.31
C PRO A 69 -9.35 30.30 -56.83
N ARG A 70 -9.88 29.18 -56.31
CA ARG A 70 -9.58 27.83 -56.80
C ARG A 70 -10.29 27.50 -58.11
N GLU A 71 -11.54 27.93 -58.27
CA GLU A 71 -12.28 27.74 -59.52
C GLU A 71 -11.67 28.56 -60.65
N GLU A 72 -11.22 29.78 -60.37
CA GLU A 72 -10.55 30.62 -61.36
C GLU A 72 -9.26 29.98 -61.88
N LYS A 73 -8.51 29.30 -61.00
CA LYS A 73 -7.31 28.54 -61.36
C LYS A 73 -7.64 27.34 -62.25
N ILE A 74 -8.69 26.58 -61.91
CA ILE A 74 -9.16 25.45 -62.72
C ILE A 74 -9.64 25.92 -64.09
N ARG A 75 -10.37 27.05 -64.18
CA ARG A 75 -10.81 27.63 -65.46
C ARG A 75 -9.63 28.07 -66.32
N LYS A 76 -8.61 28.72 -65.75
CA LYS A 76 -7.36 29.09 -66.46
C LYS A 76 -6.60 27.86 -66.98
N GLU A 77 -6.52 26.79 -66.20
CA GLU A 77 -5.89 25.52 -66.63
C GLU A 77 -6.71 24.84 -67.74
N LEU A 78 -8.04 24.89 -67.69
CA LEU A 78 -8.93 24.39 -68.75
C LEU A 78 -8.75 25.17 -70.06
N GLU A 79 -8.64 26.51 -69.99
CA GLU A 79 -8.38 27.36 -71.16
C GLU A 79 -7.03 27.05 -71.79
N LYS A 80 -5.99 26.87 -70.97
CA LYS A 80 -4.66 26.50 -71.44
C LYS A 80 -4.65 25.13 -72.12
N ASN A 81 -5.29 24.13 -71.52
CA ASN A 81 -5.40 22.79 -72.12
C ASN A 81 -6.22 22.80 -73.42
N GLN A 82 -7.21 23.69 -73.53
CA GLN A 82 -7.96 23.87 -74.78
C GLN A 82 -7.07 24.48 -75.88
N ALA A 83 -6.28 25.51 -75.56
CA ALA A 83 -5.36 26.12 -76.52
C ALA A 83 -4.28 25.13 -77.00
N GLU A 84 -3.75 24.29 -76.10
CA GLU A 84 -2.78 23.24 -76.46
C GLU A 84 -3.41 22.13 -77.32
N LEU A 85 -4.69 21.79 -77.09
CA LEU A 85 -5.42 20.86 -77.96
C LEU A 85 -5.61 21.41 -79.37
N ASP A 86 -5.97 22.69 -79.48
CA ASP A 86 -6.18 23.35 -80.77
C ASP A 86 -4.86 23.41 -81.59
N ASP A 87 -3.72 23.71 -80.93
CA ASP A 87 -2.38 23.69 -81.56
C ASP A 87 -1.94 22.27 -81.99
N ILE A 88 -2.24 21.24 -81.18
CA ILE A 88 -1.99 19.84 -81.57
C ILE A 88 -2.88 19.41 -82.74
N GLU A 89 -4.14 19.86 -82.79
CA GLU A 89 -5.04 19.60 -83.92
C GLU A 89 -4.55 20.24 -85.21
N GLU A 90 -4.06 21.48 -85.14
CA GLU A 90 -3.46 22.18 -86.29
C GLU A 90 -2.21 21.44 -86.80
N LYS A 91 -1.32 21.03 -85.90
CA LYS A 91 -0.12 20.23 -86.23
C LYS A 91 -0.48 18.86 -86.81
N LEU A 92 -1.56 18.24 -86.35
CA LEU A 92 -2.04 16.95 -86.87
C LEU A 92 -2.55 17.06 -88.31
N HIS A 93 -3.11 18.21 -88.70
CA HIS A 93 -3.70 18.41 -90.03
C HIS A 93 -2.63 18.55 -91.14
N GLY A 94 -1.43 19.02 -90.80
CA GLY A 94 -0.32 19.22 -91.74
C GLY A 94 0.75 18.11 -91.74
N GLU A 95 0.72 17.18 -90.79
CA GLU A 95 1.78 16.18 -90.62
C GLU A 95 1.43 14.86 -91.35
N THR A 96 2.38 14.37 -92.15
CA THR A 96 2.22 13.16 -92.98
C THR A 96 3.10 12.01 -92.50
N ASP A 97 4.01 12.26 -91.56
CA ASP A 97 4.84 11.22 -90.94
C ASP A 97 3.99 10.37 -89.96
N PRO A 98 3.84 9.05 -90.20
CA PRO A 98 3.00 8.18 -89.37
C PRO A 98 3.46 8.11 -87.91
N ILE A 99 4.77 8.29 -87.62
CA ILE A 99 5.28 8.26 -86.24
C ILE A 99 4.84 9.52 -85.49
N LYS A 100 4.96 10.69 -86.14
CA LYS A 100 4.58 11.97 -85.53
C LYS A 100 3.07 12.11 -85.37
N VAL A 101 2.29 11.64 -86.34
CA VAL A 101 0.82 11.58 -86.25
C VAL A 101 0.39 10.75 -85.04
N ASN A 102 1.04 9.60 -84.80
CA ASN A 102 0.73 8.77 -83.63
C ASN A 102 1.09 9.47 -82.30
N ASN A 103 2.26 10.12 -82.23
CA ASN A 103 2.69 10.86 -81.03
C ASN A 103 1.75 12.05 -80.71
N LEU A 104 1.33 12.80 -81.72
CA LEU A 104 0.36 13.90 -81.57
C LEU A 104 -1.02 13.37 -81.15
N THR A 105 -1.44 12.23 -81.68
CA THR A 105 -2.71 11.57 -81.30
C THR A 105 -2.71 11.11 -79.84
N VAL A 106 -1.59 10.54 -79.36
CA VAL A 106 -1.44 10.15 -77.95
C VAL A 106 -1.44 11.38 -77.04
N SER A 107 -0.69 12.42 -77.41
CA SER A 107 -0.63 13.69 -76.66
C SER A 107 -2.01 14.36 -76.56
N LYS A 108 -2.78 14.36 -77.66
CA LYS A 108 -4.17 14.82 -77.69
C LYS A 108 -5.05 14.06 -76.70
N ARG A 109 -4.93 12.72 -76.63
CA ARG A 109 -5.71 11.90 -75.68
C ARG A 109 -5.35 12.19 -74.22
N PHE A 110 -4.06 12.40 -73.91
CA PHE A 110 -3.62 12.75 -72.56
C PHE A 110 -4.19 14.10 -72.12
N LEU A 111 -4.06 15.14 -72.95
CA LEU A 111 -4.62 16.47 -72.65
C LEU A 111 -6.15 16.44 -72.56
N GLN A 112 -6.83 15.63 -73.38
CA GLN A 112 -8.26 15.41 -73.26
C GLN A 112 -8.64 14.72 -71.94
N MET A 113 -7.86 13.73 -71.48
CA MET A 113 -8.08 13.10 -70.18
C MET A 113 -7.88 14.09 -69.03
N GLU A 114 -6.82 14.89 -69.06
CA GLU A 114 -6.52 15.89 -68.04
C GLU A 114 -7.59 16.99 -68.00
N ARG A 115 -8.02 17.50 -69.16
CA ARG A 115 -9.16 18.43 -69.28
C ARG A 115 -10.45 17.82 -68.72
N ASN A 116 -10.73 16.56 -69.01
CA ASN A 116 -11.92 15.88 -68.47
C ASN A 116 -11.85 15.72 -66.94
N GLN A 117 -10.67 15.45 -66.38
CA GLN A 117 -10.49 15.40 -64.92
C GLN A 117 -10.71 16.77 -64.26
N LEU A 118 -10.21 17.84 -64.87
CA LEU A 118 -10.43 19.22 -64.39
C LEU A 118 -11.91 19.62 -64.49
N LEU A 119 -12.59 19.23 -65.58
CA LEU A 119 -14.04 19.42 -65.71
C LEU A 119 -14.81 18.64 -64.64
N ILE A 120 -14.44 17.39 -64.35
CA ILE A 120 -15.06 16.58 -63.28
C ILE A 120 -14.90 17.27 -61.93
N ARG A 121 -13.73 17.83 -61.62
CA ARG A 121 -13.48 18.60 -60.38
C ARG A 121 -14.33 19.86 -60.31
N LEU A 122 -14.53 20.55 -61.42
CA LEU A 122 -15.37 21.74 -61.50
C LEU A 122 -16.87 21.39 -61.39
N THR A 123 -17.32 20.27 -61.98
CA THR A 123 -18.73 19.84 -61.92
C THR A 123 -19.13 19.18 -60.61
N ASN A 124 -18.20 18.51 -59.93
CA ASN A 124 -18.43 17.89 -58.62
C ASN A 124 -18.18 18.89 -57.46
N GLY A 125 -18.25 20.19 -57.77
CA GLY A 125 -17.73 21.33 -56.98
C GLY A 125 -17.70 21.08 -55.48
N GLY A 126 -16.49 20.97 -54.91
CA GLY A 126 -16.22 20.96 -53.47
C GLY A 126 -16.82 19.84 -52.62
N GLN A 127 -17.86 19.14 -53.07
CA GLN A 127 -18.66 18.23 -52.24
C GLN A 127 -17.88 16.98 -51.80
N ALA A 128 -16.90 16.54 -52.58
CA ALA A 128 -16.03 15.44 -52.17
C ALA A 128 -15.02 15.87 -51.07
N GLU A 129 -14.50 17.10 -51.13
CA GLU A 129 -13.57 17.63 -50.11
C GLU A 129 -14.32 17.96 -48.81
N GLU A 130 -15.53 18.53 -48.87
CA GLU A 130 -16.35 18.80 -47.68
C GLU A 130 -16.74 17.52 -46.93
N THR A 131 -17.10 16.44 -47.64
CA THR A 131 -17.41 15.15 -47.00
C THR A 131 -16.19 14.48 -46.38
N GLU A 132 -15.02 14.58 -47.02
CA GLU A 132 -13.78 14.05 -46.47
C GLU A 132 -13.33 14.85 -45.23
N ASP A 133 -13.50 16.17 -45.24
CA ASP A 133 -13.19 17.03 -44.09
C ASP A 133 -14.12 16.78 -42.90
N GLU A 134 -15.42 16.51 -43.14
CA GLU A 134 -16.37 16.12 -42.09
C GLU A 134 -16.03 14.74 -41.48
N GLU A 135 -15.69 13.75 -42.30
CA GLU A 135 -15.27 12.43 -41.83
C GLU A 135 -13.94 12.49 -41.05
N VAL A 136 -12.96 13.25 -41.55
CA VAL A 136 -11.68 13.47 -40.88
C VAL A 136 -11.88 14.22 -39.56
N ALA A 137 -12.79 15.21 -39.50
CA ALA A 137 -13.15 15.89 -38.25
C ALA A 137 -13.81 14.92 -37.25
N GLY A 138 -14.70 14.04 -37.71
CA GLY A 138 -15.30 12.99 -36.91
C GLY A 138 -14.26 12.02 -36.32
N LEU A 139 -13.31 11.58 -37.15
CA LEU A 139 -12.21 10.71 -36.74
C LEU A 139 -11.26 11.39 -35.75
N ARG A 140 -10.97 12.69 -35.92
CA ARG A 140 -10.17 13.48 -34.98
C ARG A 140 -10.85 13.55 -33.61
N LYS A 141 -12.14 13.88 -33.58
CA LYS A 141 -12.93 13.93 -32.34
C LYS A 141 -13.00 12.57 -31.64
N ALA A 142 -13.15 11.48 -32.41
CA ALA A 142 -13.13 10.13 -31.88
C ALA A 142 -11.74 9.73 -31.34
N ASN A 143 -10.66 10.15 -31.99
CA ASN A 143 -9.30 9.92 -31.51
C ASN A 143 -9.00 10.72 -30.23
N GLU A 144 -9.40 11.99 -30.16
CA GLU A 144 -9.29 12.79 -28.94
C GLU A 144 -10.04 12.15 -27.76
N ALA A 145 -11.25 11.63 -28.00
CA ALA A 145 -12.00 10.92 -26.98
C ALA A 145 -11.28 9.64 -26.51
N LYS A 146 -10.70 8.87 -27.44
CA LYS A 146 -9.90 7.68 -27.10
C LYS A 146 -8.63 8.05 -26.33
N THR A 147 -7.93 9.12 -26.69
CA THR A 147 -6.74 9.60 -25.98
C THR A 147 -7.08 9.96 -24.54
N ARG A 148 -8.19 10.66 -24.30
CA ARG A 148 -8.66 10.97 -22.92
C ARG A 148 -8.95 9.70 -22.11
N ILE A 149 -9.59 8.70 -22.72
CA ILE A 149 -9.86 7.42 -22.05
C ILE A 149 -8.53 6.71 -21.69
N ILE A 150 -7.55 6.74 -22.58
CA ILE A 150 -6.22 6.15 -22.33
C ILE A 150 -5.51 6.88 -21.19
N GLU A 151 -5.57 8.22 -21.16
CA GLU A 151 -5.01 9.04 -20.08
C GLU A 151 -5.65 8.70 -18.72
N ASP A 152 -6.98 8.61 -18.67
CA ASP A 152 -7.72 8.23 -17.46
C ASP A 152 -7.36 6.80 -17.00
N GLN A 153 -7.24 5.86 -17.93
CA GLN A 153 -6.83 4.49 -17.64
C GLN A 153 -5.40 4.44 -17.10
N ASN A 154 -4.48 5.22 -17.68
CA ASN A 154 -3.10 5.31 -17.21
C ASN A 154 -3.02 5.91 -15.81
N ALA A 155 -3.80 6.96 -15.52
CA ALA A 155 -3.90 7.54 -14.18
C ALA A 155 -4.40 6.51 -13.16
N LYS A 156 -5.38 5.68 -13.54
CA LYS A 156 -5.90 4.60 -12.69
C LYS A 156 -4.88 3.48 -12.47
N ILE A 157 -4.09 3.13 -13.49
CA ILE A 157 -3.00 2.15 -13.36
C ILE A 157 -1.93 2.67 -12.39
N GLU A 158 -1.55 3.94 -12.48
CA GLU A 158 -0.58 4.53 -11.56
C GLU A 158 -1.09 4.59 -10.11
N ALA A 159 -2.37 4.92 -9.91
CA ALA A 159 -3.00 4.85 -8.60
C ALA A 159 -2.95 3.43 -8.01
N LEU A 160 -3.33 2.42 -8.81
CA LEU A 160 -3.28 1.01 -8.39
C LEU A 160 -1.85 0.52 -8.14
N ARG A 161 -0.86 0.97 -8.93
CA ARG A 161 0.56 0.66 -8.68
C ARG A 161 1.03 1.23 -7.35
N LYS A 162 0.63 2.46 -7.03
CA LYS A 162 0.96 3.10 -5.75
C LYS A 162 0.30 2.39 -4.58
N GLU A 163 -0.98 2.03 -4.71
CA GLU A 163 -1.68 1.22 -3.70
C GLU A 163 -1.00 -0.14 -3.50
N LEU A 164 -0.66 -0.83 -4.59
CA LEU A 164 0.03 -2.13 -4.53
C LEU A 164 1.43 -2.01 -3.90
N ALA A 165 2.18 -0.95 -4.19
CA ALA A 165 3.45 -0.68 -3.56
C ALA A 165 3.28 -0.41 -2.05
N SER A 166 2.26 0.36 -1.65
CA SER A 166 1.95 0.60 -0.23
C SER A 166 1.51 -0.68 0.49
N ALA A 167 0.70 -1.52 -0.15
CA ALA A 167 0.25 -2.78 0.40
C ALA A 167 1.41 -3.78 0.55
N LYS A 168 2.32 -3.85 -0.43
CA LYS A 168 3.56 -4.64 -0.31
C LYS A 168 4.46 -4.14 0.81
N ALA A 169 4.63 -2.82 0.94
CA ALA A 169 5.41 -2.25 2.03
C ALA A 169 4.76 -2.53 3.40
N ALA A 170 3.43 -2.48 3.49
CA ALA A 170 2.68 -2.77 4.71
C ALA A 170 2.71 -4.26 5.08
N LEU A 171 2.71 -5.17 4.11
CA LEU A 171 2.85 -6.60 4.35
C LEU A 171 4.25 -7.00 4.80
N GLY A 172 5.27 -6.18 4.51
CA GLY A 172 6.67 -6.49 4.81
C GLY A 172 7.13 -7.79 4.13
N ASN A 173 8.36 -8.22 4.43
CA ASN A 173 8.79 -9.56 4.06
C ASN A 173 8.26 -10.55 5.11
N PRO A 174 7.36 -11.49 4.76
CA PRO A 174 6.83 -12.46 5.72
C PRO A 174 7.94 -13.37 6.31
N GLU A 175 9.07 -13.50 5.62
CA GLU A 175 10.25 -14.26 6.09
C GLU A 175 10.86 -13.68 7.36
N ASP A 176 10.83 -12.35 7.56
CA ASP A 176 11.41 -11.70 8.73
C ASP A 176 10.61 -12.02 10.01
N GLY A 177 9.28 -12.10 9.90
CA GLY A 177 8.39 -12.49 11.00
C GLY A 177 8.50 -13.98 11.35
N VAL A 178 8.57 -14.85 10.34
CA VAL A 178 8.67 -16.31 10.57
C VAL A 178 10.03 -16.69 11.17
N SER A 179 11.12 -16.05 10.73
CA SER A 179 12.47 -16.30 11.26
C SER A 179 12.59 -15.96 12.75
N CYS A 180 12.00 -14.84 13.18
CA CYS A 180 12.02 -14.44 14.58
C CYS A 180 11.13 -15.32 15.48
N ASP A 181 10.05 -15.88 14.93
CA ASP A 181 9.21 -16.84 15.66
C ASP A 181 9.86 -18.23 15.78
N GLU A 182 10.51 -18.73 14.73
CA GLU A 182 11.20 -20.03 14.77
C GLU A 182 12.39 -20.02 15.76
N THR A 183 13.19 -18.94 15.74
CA THR A 183 14.27 -18.74 16.72
C THR A 183 13.72 -18.61 18.15
N ARG A 184 12.59 -17.93 18.34
CA ARG A 184 11.93 -17.84 19.65
C ARG A 184 11.39 -19.19 20.13
N VAL A 185 10.78 -19.98 19.24
CA VAL A 185 10.29 -21.33 19.54
C VAL A 185 11.44 -22.26 19.93
N THR A 186 12.55 -22.25 19.18
CA THR A 186 13.71 -23.10 19.50
C THR A 186 14.36 -22.73 20.84
N VAL A 187 14.52 -21.44 21.14
CA VAL A 187 15.04 -20.97 22.43
C VAL A 187 14.11 -21.34 23.59
N THR A 188 12.80 -21.17 23.43
CA THR A 188 11.82 -21.53 24.47
C THR A 188 11.77 -23.05 24.69
N ALA A 189 11.84 -23.86 23.63
CA ALA A 189 11.93 -25.31 23.74
C ALA A 189 13.22 -25.76 24.46
N GLY A 190 14.36 -25.12 24.15
CA GLY A 190 15.62 -25.37 24.85
C GLY A 190 15.53 -25.07 26.35
N ARG A 191 14.93 -23.93 26.71
CA ARG A 191 14.68 -23.56 28.12
C ARG A 191 13.77 -24.57 28.82
N LEU A 192 12.70 -24.99 28.16
CA LEU A 192 11.76 -25.98 28.73
C LEU A 192 12.45 -27.31 29.00
N ASN A 193 13.28 -27.80 28.06
CA ASN A 193 14.06 -29.02 28.25
C ASN A 193 15.05 -28.91 29.41
N SER A 194 15.72 -27.76 29.56
CA SER A 194 16.62 -27.51 30.70
C SER A 194 15.88 -27.60 32.02
N ILE A 195 14.72 -26.93 32.13
CA ILE A 195 13.89 -26.95 33.34
C ILE A 195 13.38 -28.37 33.64
N GLN A 196 12.97 -29.12 32.61
CA GLN A 196 12.50 -30.50 32.78
C GLN A 196 13.62 -31.41 33.30
N ASN A 197 14.84 -31.26 32.80
CA ASN A 197 15.99 -32.03 33.26
C ASN A 197 16.36 -31.67 34.70
N GLU A 198 16.33 -30.37 35.05
CA GLU A 198 16.58 -29.92 36.41
C GLU A 198 15.53 -30.44 37.39
N ALA A 199 14.25 -30.41 37.01
CA ALA A 199 13.16 -30.98 37.81
C ALA A 199 13.33 -32.49 38.03
N ARG A 200 13.78 -33.24 37.03
CA ARG A 200 14.10 -34.67 37.19
C ARG A 200 15.26 -34.89 38.15
N ARG A 201 16.33 -34.10 38.05
CA ARG A 201 17.49 -34.19 38.95
C ARG A 201 17.09 -33.90 40.39
N LEU A 202 16.35 -32.81 40.63
CA LEU A 202 15.84 -32.45 41.95
C LEU A 202 14.86 -33.51 42.48
N GLY A 203 14.07 -34.14 41.62
CA GLY A 203 13.20 -35.25 41.99
C GLY A 203 13.97 -36.48 42.50
N ALA A 204 15.07 -36.83 41.82
CA ALA A 204 15.95 -37.92 42.25
C ALA A 204 16.65 -37.59 43.58
N GLU A 205 17.21 -36.38 43.70
CA GLU A 205 17.85 -35.92 44.94
C GLU A 205 16.87 -35.93 46.13
N ASN A 206 15.62 -35.52 45.92
CA ASN A 206 14.60 -35.58 46.97
C ASN A 206 14.28 -37.02 47.40
N TYR A 207 14.28 -37.96 46.46
CA TYR A 207 14.07 -39.38 46.76
C TYR A 207 15.21 -39.94 47.61
N ASP A 208 16.46 -39.64 47.23
CA ASP A 208 17.65 -40.08 47.95
C ASP A 208 17.67 -39.53 49.38
N LEU A 209 17.40 -38.22 49.55
CA LEU A 209 17.30 -37.59 50.87
C LEU A 209 16.21 -38.22 51.74
N ARG A 210 15.05 -38.58 51.16
CA ARG A 210 13.99 -39.29 51.89
C ARG A 210 14.42 -40.68 52.34
N SER A 211 15.19 -41.39 51.50
CA SER A 211 15.74 -42.68 51.86
C SER A 211 16.72 -42.55 53.03
N GLU A 212 17.65 -41.59 52.95
CA GLU A 212 18.64 -41.33 53.99
C GLU A 212 17.97 -40.96 55.33
N ILE A 213 16.95 -40.09 55.32
CA ILE A 213 16.17 -39.75 56.52
C ILE A 213 15.50 -40.99 57.13
N SER A 214 14.97 -41.90 56.29
CA SER A 214 14.35 -43.14 56.75
C SER A 214 15.36 -44.07 57.42
N GLU A 215 16.58 -44.18 56.87
CA GLU A 215 17.66 -44.95 57.44
C GLU A 215 18.16 -44.37 58.76
N LEU A 216 18.39 -43.05 58.82
CA LEU A 216 18.76 -42.36 60.05
C LEU A 216 17.71 -42.52 61.14
N LYS A 217 16.42 -42.48 60.79
CA LYS A 217 15.33 -42.72 61.74
C LYS A 217 15.39 -44.14 62.32
N LYS A 218 15.63 -45.15 61.47
CA LYS A 218 15.80 -46.54 61.94
C LYS A 218 17.01 -46.68 62.86
N GLN A 219 18.12 -46.01 62.55
CA GLN A 219 19.31 -46.00 63.40
C GLN A 219 19.02 -45.35 64.77
N ALA A 220 18.33 -44.21 64.78
CA ALA A 220 17.91 -43.55 66.02
C ALA A 220 17.00 -44.45 66.88
N ASP A 221 16.03 -45.12 66.26
CA ASP A 221 15.14 -46.06 66.95
C ASP A 221 15.92 -47.24 67.57
N MET A 222 16.92 -47.77 66.86
CA MET A 222 17.80 -48.82 67.40
C MET A 222 18.62 -48.31 68.59
N MET A 223 19.21 -47.11 68.49
CA MET A 223 19.96 -46.52 69.60
C MET A 223 19.07 -46.28 70.83
N HIS A 224 17.85 -45.79 70.65
CA HIS A 224 16.90 -45.62 71.75
C HIS A 224 16.55 -46.95 72.45
N ARG A 225 16.36 -48.03 71.69
CA ARG A 225 16.14 -49.37 72.27
C ARG A 225 17.36 -49.84 73.07
N ASN A 226 18.56 -49.71 72.51
CA ASN A 226 19.80 -50.10 73.17
C ASN A 226 20.02 -49.31 74.48
N ILE A 227 19.72 -48.00 74.49
CA ILE A 227 19.76 -47.18 75.70
C ILE A 227 18.76 -47.69 76.74
N GLY A 228 17.54 -48.06 76.32
CA GLY A 228 16.54 -48.66 77.20
C GLY A 228 17.02 -49.97 77.83
N GLU A 229 17.57 -50.88 77.03
CA GLU A 229 18.12 -52.16 77.49
C GLU A 229 19.29 -51.95 78.48
N LEU A 230 20.24 -51.07 78.14
CA LEU A 230 21.36 -50.73 79.04
C LEU A 230 20.88 -50.10 80.34
N THR A 231 19.84 -49.27 80.29
CA THR A 231 19.25 -48.66 81.49
C THR A 231 18.63 -49.71 82.40
N CYS A 232 17.94 -50.71 81.83
CA CYS A 232 17.41 -51.83 82.60
C CYS A 232 18.54 -52.66 83.24
N HIS A 233 19.57 -53.01 82.47
CA HIS A 233 20.72 -53.75 83.00
C HIS A 233 21.47 -53.00 84.10
N CYS A 234 21.60 -51.67 84.01
CA CYS A 234 22.20 -50.89 85.07
C CYS A 234 21.38 -50.98 86.36
N ARG A 235 20.03 -50.90 86.28
CA ARG A 235 19.15 -51.06 87.45
C ARG A 235 19.26 -52.45 88.06
N GLU A 236 19.23 -53.50 87.24
CA GLU A 236 19.41 -54.88 87.70
C GLU A 236 20.75 -55.06 88.42
N SER A 237 21.83 -54.49 87.87
CA SER A 237 23.14 -54.51 88.50
C SER A 237 23.18 -53.73 89.82
N GLU A 238 22.52 -52.58 89.90
CA GLU A 238 22.40 -51.80 91.15
C GLU A 238 21.63 -52.58 92.23
N ASP A 239 20.54 -53.26 91.86
CA ASP A 239 19.75 -54.08 92.78
C ASP A 239 20.57 -55.29 93.27
N HIS A 240 21.33 -55.95 92.40
CA HIS A 240 22.26 -57.01 92.81
C HIS A 240 23.36 -56.51 93.77
N VAL A 241 23.90 -55.31 93.55
CA VAL A 241 24.86 -54.71 94.48
C VAL A 241 24.22 -54.46 95.84
N ARG A 242 22.99 -53.92 95.90
CA ARG A 242 22.27 -53.72 97.17
C ARG A 242 22.04 -55.04 97.91
N GLU A 243 21.60 -56.08 97.21
CA GLU A 243 21.39 -57.41 97.80
C GLU A 243 22.69 -57.98 98.40
N LEU A 244 23.81 -57.85 97.67
CA LEU A 244 25.13 -58.27 98.16
C LEU A 244 25.57 -57.47 99.39
N GLU A 245 25.36 -56.15 99.39
CA GLU A 245 25.66 -55.31 100.56
C GLU A 245 24.85 -55.72 101.79
N GLU A 246 23.55 -55.98 101.64
CA GLU A 246 22.69 -56.46 102.73
C GLU A 246 23.17 -57.82 103.26
N ARG A 247 23.53 -58.74 102.36
CA ARG A 247 24.09 -60.04 102.73
C ARG A 247 25.41 -59.90 103.49
N CYS A 248 26.30 -59.00 103.05
CA CYS A 248 27.55 -58.70 103.75
C CYS A 248 27.30 -58.12 105.16
N ARG A 249 26.33 -57.21 105.31
CA ARG A 249 25.94 -56.68 106.64
C ARG A 249 25.40 -57.78 107.55
N ALA A 250 24.53 -58.64 107.02
CA ALA A 250 23.97 -59.76 107.78
C ALA A 250 25.06 -60.74 108.25
N LEU A 251 25.97 -61.12 107.36
CA LEU A 251 27.11 -61.99 107.70
C LEU A 251 28.05 -61.33 108.72
N SER A 252 28.29 -60.02 108.60
CA SER A 252 29.10 -59.28 109.58
C SER A 252 28.47 -59.30 110.97
N GLY A 253 27.15 -59.10 111.07
CA GLY A 253 26.42 -59.24 112.35
C GLY A 253 26.45 -60.67 112.92
N GLN A 254 26.35 -61.69 112.06
CA GLN A 254 26.53 -63.09 112.48
C GLN A 254 27.94 -63.37 113.00
N LEU A 255 28.96 -62.77 112.40
CA LEU A 255 30.34 -62.88 112.85
C LEU A 255 30.53 -62.18 114.21
N GLU A 256 30.03 -60.97 114.40
CA GLU A 256 30.11 -60.24 115.67
C GLU A 256 29.44 -60.98 116.82
N THR A 257 28.25 -61.52 116.59
CA THR A 257 27.53 -62.33 117.58
C THR A 257 28.29 -63.61 117.93
N SER A 258 28.89 -64.27 116.94
CA SER A 258 29.73 -65.46 117.16
C SER A 258 31.00 -65.13 117.95
N VAL A 259 31.67 -64.01 117.63
CA VAL A 259 32.84 -63.51 118.38
C VAL A 259 32.48 -63.19 119.82
N ARG A 260 31.32 -62.57 120.05
CA ARG A 260 30.83 -62.28 121.41
C ARG A 260 30.59 -63.56 122.21
N ARG A 261 29.91 -64.55 121.61
CA ARG A 261 29.68 -65.86 122.25
C ARG A 261 30.99 -66.57 122.59
N LEU A 262 31.99 -66.50 121.69
CA LEU A 262 33.32 -67.04 121.97
C LEU A 262 33.98 -66.36 123.18
N ARG A 263 33.94 -65.02 123.26
CA ARG A 263 34.49 -64.29 124.43
C ARG A 263 33.75 -64.61 125.74
N GLU A 264 32.43 -64.74 125.69
CA GLU A 264 31.61 -65.14 126.84
C GLU A 264 32.03 -66.55 127.31
N ALA A 265 32.13 -67.52 126.40
CA ALA A 265 32.62 -68.86 126.72
C ALA A 265 34.08 -68.88 127.23
N GLU A 266 34.97 -68.07 126.67
CA GLU A 266 36.35 -67.92 127.15
C GLU A 266 36.40 -67.39 128.59
N ASN A 267 35.57 -66.39 128.92
CA ASN A 267 35.46 -65.84 130.27
C ASN A 267 34.88 -66.86 131.26
N GLU A 268 33.86 -67.63 130.86
CA GLU A 268 33.31 -68.73 131.68
C GLU A 268 34.38 -69.79 131.98
N ILE A 269 35.12 -70.22 130.96
CA ILE A 269 36.24 -71.17 131.12
C ILE A 269 37.28 -70.60 132.08
N LYS A 270 37.63 -69.31 131.96
CA LYS A 270 38.58 -68.66 132.86
C LYS A 270 38.07 -68.64 134.31
N GLY A 271 36.82 -68.26 134.53
CA GLY A 271 36.19 -68.26 135.85
C GLY A 271 36.13 -69.65 136.48
N LEU A 272 35.81 -70.69 135.69
CA LEU A 272 35.84 -72.08 136.15
C LEU A 272 37.26 -72.53 136.53
N ARG A 273 38.28 -72.14 135.77
CA ARG A 273 39.69 -72.43 136.09
C ARG A 273 40.11 -71.78 137.41
N GLU A 274 39.74 -70.53 137.63
CA GLU A 274 40.02 -69.80 138.88
C GLU A 274 39.31 -70.45 140.08
N TYR A 275 38.04 -70.85 139.94
CA TYR A 275 37.27 -71.55 140.98
C TYR A 275 37.90 -72.89 141.37
N ILE A 276 38.32 -73.70 140.39
CA ILE A 276 39.00 -74.98 140.62
C ILE A 276 40.34 -74.75 141.33
N ALA A 277 41.10 -73.71 140.93
CA ALA A 277 42.39 -73.40 141.55
C ALA A 277 42.25 -72.94 143.00
N GLY A 278 41.21 -72.17 143.34
CA GLY A 278 40.94 -71.70 144.71
C GLY A 278 40.30 -72.74 145.64
N SER A 279 39.82 -73.87 145.11
CA SER A 279 39.18 -74.96 145.88
C SER A 279 40.17 -76.09 146.27
N ARG A 280 41.47 -75.91 146.02
CA ARG A 280 42.56 -76.81 146.43
C ARG A 280 43.37 -76.18 147.55
#